data_AF-A0A1V4FMG7-F1
#
_entry.id   AF-A0A1V4FMG7-F1
#
_cell.length_a   1.000
_cell.length_b   1.000
_cell.length_c   1.000
_cell.angle_alpha   90.00
_cell.angle_beta   90.00
_cell.angle_gamma   90.00
#
_symmetry.space_group_name_H-M   'P 1'
#
loop_
_entity.id
_entity.type
_entity.pdbx_description
1 polymer ?
#
loop_
_entity_poly.entity_id
_entity_poly.type
_entity_poly.pdbx_seq_one_letter_code
_entity_poly.pdbx_strand_id
1 'polypeptide(L)'
;MNSLLKKVVMIDKKALGQRIKAIRLRLGLTMEEFIERIDNKPGRGRSGTVNNWETGKNAPNKQRLKKIAELGGVSVEYLINGSRLSVANIKKLAKKIEREDQLTNEEISQVNEALLDTKIFSKTLSDSTNQKAKTKLKKQQQIINKYPLNPFDRDLYADLVALFNLLRLEGSERQYVSFSTLINFMFRIANGTMKYDKDDILPNVDKLLSSFPIKDSNKSK
;
A
#
# COMPACT_ATOMS: atom_id res chain seq x y z
N MET A 1 8.33 14.27 50.25
CA MET A 1 7.48 15.04 49.31
C MET A 1 8.25 15.21 48.00
N ASN A 2 7.63 14.85 46.87
CA ASN A 2 8.10 15.00 45.47
C ASN A 2 9.10 13.99 44.87
N SER A 3 8.75 12.69 44.85
CA SER A 3 9.30 11.71 43.88
C SER A 3 8.30 11.31 42.77
N LEU A 4 7.22 12.08 42.57
CA LEU A 4 6.12 11.74 41.65
C LEU A 4 5.91 12.71 40.47
N LEU A 5 6.82 13.66 40.20
CA LEU A 5 6.65 14.68 39.15
C LEU A 5 7.82 14.82 38.17
N LYS A 6 8.31 13.69 37.66
CA LYS A 6 8.81 13.61 36.28
C LYS A 6 8.20 12.38 35.64
N LYS A 7 6.91 12.46 35.31
CA LYS A 7 6.35 11.67 34.21
C LYS A 7 7.12 12.13 32.98
N VAL A 8 8.27 11.51 32.69
CA VAL A 8 8.98 11.71 31.43
C VAL A 8 7.95 11.32 30.39
N VAL A 9 7.36 12.32 29.72
CA VAL A 9 6.48 12.10 28.58
C VAL A 9 7.36 11.44 27.53
N MET A 10 7.38 10.11 27.55
CA MET A 10 8.07 9.29 26.57
C MET A 10 7.36 9.52 25.26
N ILE A 11 7.89 10.44 24.45
CA ILE A 11 7.39 10.68 23.10
C ILE A 11 7.56 9.37 22.32
N ASP A 12 6.46 8.84 21.79
CA ASP A 12 6.54 7.79 20.78
C ASP A 12 7.13 8.39 19.50
N LYS A 13 8.46 8.28 19.38
CA LYS A 13 9.22 8.82 18.25
C LYS A 13 8.80 8.19 16.92
N LYS A 14 8.31 6.94 16.94
CA LYS A 14 7.87 6.24 15.73
C LYS A 14 6.54 6.82 15.24
N ALA A 15 5.58 7.00 16.16
CA ALA A 15 4.31 7.65 15.84
C ALA A 15 4.49 9.11 15.41
N LEU A 16 5.37 9.86 16.09
CA LEU A 16 5.77 11.21 15.69
C LEU A 16 6.38 11.21 14.27
N GLY A 17 7.32 10.29 14.01
CA GLY A 17 7.97 10.13 12.72
C GLY A 17 6.98 9.84 11.58
N GLN A 18 5.97 9.01 11.83
CA GLN A 18 4.90 8.72 10.87
C GLN A 18 4.08 9.97 10.54
N ARG A 19 3.75 10.80 11.54
CA ARG A 19 3.03 12.07 11.33
C ARG A 19 3.86 13.07 10.53
N ILE A 20 5.16 13.20 10.85
CA ILE A 20 6.10 14.04 10.08
C ILE A 20 6.16 13.58 8.62
N LYS A 21 6.30 12.27 8.38
CA LYS A 21 6.31 11.69 7.03
C LYS A 21 5.01 11.96 6.27
N ALA A 22 3.88 11.82 6.94
CA ALA A 22 2.57 12.06 6.33
C ALA A 22 2.42 13.52 5.87
N ILE A 23 2.88 14.49 6.68
CA ILE A 23 2.92 15.91 6.32
C ILE A 23 3.81 16.13 5.10
N ARG A 24 5.06 15.64 5.13
CA ARG A 24 5.99 15.80 4.01
C ARG A 24 5.41 15.26 2.71
N LEU A 25 4.86 14.04 2.74
CA LEU A 25 4.27 13.40 1.56
C LEU A 25 2.99 14.10 1.09
N ARG A 26 2.21 14.72 1.99
CA ARG A 26 1.05 15.53 1.60
C ARG A 26 1.46 16.79 0.86
N LEU A 27 2.61 17.36 1.21
CA LEU A 27 3.19 18.52 0.52
C LEU A 27 3.94 18.16 -0.79
N GLY A 28 4.07 16.86 -1.10
CA GLY A 28 4.79 16.40 -2.30
C GLY A 28 6.31 16.57 -2.25
N LEU A 29 6.89 16.76 -1.06
CA LEU A 29 8.30 17.14 -0.92
C LEU A 29 9.23 15.94 -0.73
N THR A 30 10.45 16.06 -1.28
CA THR A 30 11.57 15.19 -0.94
C THR A 30 12.04 15.45 0.51
N MET A 31 12.85 14.54 1.05
CA MET A 31 13.43 14.74 2.38
C MET A 31 14.36 15.95 2.44
N GLU A 32 15.12 16.23 1.37
CA GLU A 32 15.94 17.45 1.28
C GLU A 32 15.05 18.70 1.28
N GLU A 33 14.09 18.80 0.35
CA GLU A 33 13.22 19.99 0.24
C GLU A 33 12.48 20.27 1.55
N PHE A 34 12.04 19.23 2.25
CA PHE A 34 11.32 19.37 3.50
C PHE A 34 12.17 20.00 4.60
N ILE A 35 13.42 19.55 4.77
CA ILE A 35 14.31 20.14 5.78
C ILE A 35 14.78 21.54 5.38
N GLU A 36 14.93 21.83 4.09
CA GLU A 36 15.26 23.17 3.61
C GLU A 36 14.19 24.19 3.99
N ARG A 37 12.90 23.82 3.84
CA ARG A 37 11.77 24.66 4.28
C ARG A 37 11.70 24.81 5.80
N ILE A 38 12.04 23.78 6.56
CA ILE A 38 12.01 23.84 8.04
C ILE A 38 13.14 24.72 8.59
N ASP A 39 14.34 24.54 8.06
CA ASP A 39 15.54 25.24 8.54
C ASP A 39 15.76 26.59 7.85
N ASN A 40 14.94 26.93 6.85
CA ASN A 40 15.09 28.10 5.96
C ASN A 40 16.49 28.17 5.33
N LYS A 41 16.97 27.05 4.79
CA LYS A 41 18.30 26.91 4.20
C LYS A 41 18.23 26.22 2.83
N PRO A 42 17.80 26.93 1.78
CA PRO A 42 17.71 26.38 0.42
C PRO A 42 19.07 25.81 -0.04
N GLY A 43 19.04 24.66 -0.72
CA GLY A 43 20.22 23.97 -1.24
C GLY A 43 21.17 23.38 -0.20
N ARG A 44 20.81 23.41 1.10
CA ARG A 44 21.60 22.85 2.19
C ARG A 44 20.83 21.81 2.99
N GLY A 45 19.84 21.18 2.36
CA GLY A 45 19.02 20.16 2.98
C GLY A 45 19.82 18.92 3.34
N ARG A 46 19.65 18.44 4.58
CA ARG A 46 20.22 17.17 5.05
C ARG A 46 19.13 16.12 5.16
N SER A 47 18.82 15.43 4.07
CA SER A 47 17.78 14.39 4.01
C SER A 47 17.90 13.32 5.10
N GLY A 48 19.14 12.94 5.48
CA GLY A 48 19.39 12.03 6.59
C GLY A 48 18.81 12.48 7.94
N THR A 49 18.66 13.79 8.15
CA THR A 49 18.00 14.36 9.34
C THR A 49 16.51 14.01 9.36
N VAL A 50 15.82 14.22 8.23
CA VAL A 50 14.40 13.89 8.07
C VAL A 50 14.19 12.39 8.15
N ASN A 51 15.06 11.59 7.51
CA ASN A 51 14.99 10.14 7.59
C ASN A 51 15.06 9.64 9.05
N ASN A 52 15.95 10.20 9.87
CA ASN A 52 16.06 9.84 11.29
C ASN A 52 14.80 10.20 12.08
N TRP A 53 14.11 11.29 11.73
CA TRP A 53 12.82 11.64 12.31
C TRP A 53 11.72 10.68 11.87
N GLU A 54 11.59 10.44 10.57
CA GLU A 54 10.52 9.59 10.00
C GLU A 54 10.62 8.12 10.41
N THR A 55 11.83 7.65 10.70
CA THR A 55 12.09 6.29 11.20
C THR A 55 12.03 6.19 12.72
N GLY A 56 11.89 7.31 13.44
CA GLY A 56 11.85 7.37 14.90
C GLY A 56 13.21 7.19 15.59
N LYS A 57 14.33 7.25 14.85
CA LYS A 57 15.69 7.17 15.41
C LYS A 57 15.96 8.32 16.38
N ASN A 58 15.54 9.53 16.01
CA ASN A 58 15.54 10.69 16.90
C ASN A 58 14.31 11.59 16.64
N ALA A 59 14.11 12.60 17.49
CA ALA A 59 13.02 13.56 17.35
C ALA A 59 13.55 14.93 16.93
N PRO A 60 12.76 15.75 16.20
CA PRO A 60 13.09 17.15 15.99
C PRO A 60 13.10 17.92 17.33
N ASN A 61 13.86 19.01 17.39
CA ASN A 61 13.83 19.91 18.55
C ASN A 61 12.56 20.77 18.54
N LYS A 62 12.33 21.52 19.63
CA LYS A 62 11.12 22.36 19.81
C LYS A 62 10.88 23.34 18.66
N GLN A 63 11.93 24.01 18.17
CA GLN A 63 11.81 24.98 17.08
C GLN A 63 11.39 24.31 15.77
N ARG A 64 12.01 23.17 15.44
CA ARG A 64 11.68 22.39 14.24
C ARG A 64 10.30 21.76 14.33
N LEU A 65 9.87 21.28 15.50
CA LEU A 65 8.50 20.80 15.72
C LEU A 65 7.47 21.89 15.42
N LYS A 66 7.71 23.12 15.89
CA LYS A 66 6.82 24.26 15.60
C LYS A 66 6.75 24.53 14.10
N LYS A 67 7.88 24.54 13.39
CA LYS A 67 7.91 24.74 11.93
C LYS A 67 7.23 23.62 11.16
N ILE A 68 7.40 22.37 11.59
CA ILE A 68 6.70 21.23 11.00
C ILE A 68 5.19 21.34 11.20
N ALA A 69 4.75 21.76 12.40
CA ALA A 69 3.34 21.97 12.73
C ALA A 69 2.73 23.08 11.87
N GLU A 70 3.44 24.21 11.73
CA GLU A 70 3.06 25.32 10.84
C GLU A 70 2.93 24.86 9.37
N LEU A 71 3.93 24.17 8.82
CA LEU A 71 3.86 23.62 7.46
C LEU A 71 2.74 22.59 7.28
N GLY A 72 2.44 21.84 8.32
CA GLY A 72 1.37 20.85 8.35
C GLY A 72 -0.02 21.45 8.59
N GLY A 73 -0.13 22.73 8.97
CA GLY A 73 -1.40 23.28 9.44
C GLY A 73 -2.04 22.43 10.53
N VAL A 74 -1.22 21.92 11.47
CA VAL A 74 -1.63 21.08 12.60
C VAL A 74 -1.04 21.64 13.90
N SER A 75 -1.50 21.15 15.05
CA SER A 75 -0.91 21.50 16.34
C SER A 75 0.41 20.76 16.61
N VAL A 76 1.30 21.37 17.40
CA VAL A 76 2.48 20.67 17.93
C VAL A 76 2.07 19.51 18.84
N GLU A 77 0.97 19.68 19.58
CA GLU A 77 0.40 18.66 20.44
C GLU A 77 0.02 17.40 19.65
N TYR A 78 -0.61 17.58 18.48
CA TYR A 78 -0.92 16.48 17.57
C TYR A 78 0.33 15.75 17.07
N LEU A 79 1.40 16.48 16.71
CA LEU A 79 2.64 15.82 16.29
C LEU A 79 3.19 14.90 17.38
N ILE A 80 3.13 15.33 18.64
CA ILE A 80 3.67 14.58 19.77
C ILE A 80 2.73 13.43 20.16
N ASN A 81 1.43 13.69 20.26
CA ASN A 81 0.48 12.81 20.93
C ASN A 81 -0.59 12.18 20.01
N GLY A 82 -0.67 12.58 18.74
CA GLY A 82 -1.74 12.19 17.82
C GLY A 82 -3.03 12.98 18.05
N SER A 83 -4.04 12.76 17.20
CA SER A 83 -5.32 13.45 17.35
C SER A 83 -6.03 13.01 18.62
N ARG A 84 -6.59 13.98 19.34
CA ARG A 84 -7.48 13.74 20.50
C ARG A 84 -8.95 14.04 20.18
N LEU A 85 -9.29 14.14 18.89
CA LEU A 85 -10.64 14.45 18.48
C LEU A 85 -11.59 13.30 18.82
N SER A 86 -12.65 13.61 19.57
CA SER A 86 -13.73 12.66 19.79
C SER A 86 -14.57 12.48 18.52
N VAL A 87 -15.29 11.36 18.43
CA VAL A 87 -16.26 11.11 17.35
C VAL A 87 -17.30 12.23 17.27
N ALA A 88 -17.72 12.80 18.41
CA ALA A 88 -18.65 13.91 18.44
C ALA A 88 -18.05 15.20 17.82
N ASN A 89 -16.78 15.48 18.08
CA ASN A 89 -16.07 16.61 17.48
C ASN A 89 -15.94 16.44 15.97
N ILE A 90 -15.57 15.25 15.50
CA ILE A 90 -15.45 14.94 14.06
C ILE A 90 -16.80 15.13 13.37
N LYS A 91 -17.90 14.60 13.95
CA LYS A 91 -19.26 14.78 13.41
C LYS A 91 -19.68 16.25 13.34
N LYS A 92 -19.33 17.04 14.36
CA LYS A 92 -19.62 18.48 14.38
C LYS A 92 -18.88 19.20 13.25
N LEU A 93 -17.59 18.91 13.06
CA LEU A 93 -16.78 19.49 11.99
C LEU A 93 -17.31 19.08 10.61
N ALA A 94 -17.65 17.81 10.42
CA ALA A 94 -18.22 17.30 9.17
C ALA A 94 -19.51 18.05 8.78
N LYS A 95 -20.43 18.24 9.74
CA LYS A 95 -21.67 19.01 9.50
C LYS A 95 -21.43 20.47 9.13
N LYS A 96 -20.41 21.10 9.73
CA LYS A 96 -20.02 22.48 9.36
C LYS A 96 -19.49 22.54 7.94
N ILE A 97 -18.63 21.59 7.55
CA ILE A 97 -18.08 21.48 6.19
C ILE A 97 -19.21 21.24 5.17
N GLU A 98 -20.13 20.32 5.46
CA GLU A 98 -21.30 20.03 4.60
C GLU A 98 -22.20 21.25 4.36
N ARG A 99 -22.23 22.18 5.32
CA ARG A 99 -23.00 23.43 5.25
C ARG A 99 -22.20 24.61 4.69
N GLU A 100 -20.93 24.39 4.33
CA GLU A 100 -19.99 25.42 3.90
C GLU A 100 -19.78 26.53 4.94
N ASP A 101 -19.94 26.19 6.23
CA ASP A 101 -19.70 27.13 7.33
C ASP A 101 -18.23 27.55 7.38
N GLN A 102 -17.96 28.82 7.71
CA GLN A 102 -16.59 29.28 7.94
C GLN A 102 -15.99 28.57 9.16
N LEU A 103 -14.85 27.90 8.95
CA LEU A 103 -14.11 27.22 10.01
C LEU A 103 -13.10 28.18 10.66
N THR A 104 -12.96 28.07 11.97
CA THR A 104 -11.85 28.73 12.69
C THR A 104 -10.52 28.06 12.37
N ASN A 105 -9.39 28.76 12.59
CA ASN A 105 -8.05 28.19 12.39
C ASN A 105 -7.81 26.91 13.21
N GLU A 106 -8.37 26.85 14.42
CA GLU A 106 -8.33 25.66 15.28
C GLU A 106 -9.10 24.51 14.65
N GLU A 107 -10.30 24.76 14.12
CA GLU A 107 -11.11 23.74 13.44
C GLU A 107 -10.44 23.26 12.14
N ILE A 108 -9.81 24.16 11.38
CA ILE A 108 -9.00 23.81 10.21
C ILE A 108 -7.82 22.91 10.62
N SER A 109 -7.14 23.25 11.72
CA SER A 109 -6.07 22.41 12.28
C SER A 109 -6.59 21.02 12.61
N GLN A 110 -7.71 20.93 13.32
CA GLN A 110 -8.34 19.66 13.68
C GLN A 110 -8.76 18.82 12.46
N VAL A 111 -9.26 19.45 11.41
CA VAL A 111 -9.57 18.78 10.13
C VAL A 111 -8.30 18.23 9.48
N ASN A 112 -7.23 19.02 9.43
CA ASN A 112 -5.94 18.58 8.88
C ASN A 112 -5.35 17.38 9.64
N GLU A 113 -5.47 17.39 10.97
CA GLU A 113 -5.05 16.29 11.83
C GLU A 113 -5.83 15.00 11.51
N ALA A 114 -7.16 15.08 11.44
CA ALA A 114 -8.02 13.94 11.11
C ALA A 114 -7.73 13.35 9.72
N LEU A 115 -7.48 14.21 8.71
CA LEU A 115 -7.11 13.78 7.36
C LEU A 115 -5.75 13.07 7.33
N LEU A 116 -4.78 13.55 8.10
CA LEU A 116 -3.46 12.91 8.21
C LEU A 116 -3.55 11.54 8.90
N ASP A 117 -4.27 11.45 10.02
CA ASP A 117 -4.49 10.17 10.71
C ASP A 117 -5.20 9.15 9.82
N THR A 118 -6.21 9.59 9.07
CA THR A 118 -6.90 8.74 8.07
C THR A 118 -5.92 8.19 7.03
N LYS A 119 -5.02 9.03 6.50
CA LYS A 119 -3.99 8.64 5.53
C LYS A 119 -2.95 7.67 6.11
N ILE A 120 -2.55 7.88 7.36
CA ILE A 120 -1.61 6.99 8.06
C ILE A 120 -2.26 5.63 8.30
N PHE A 121 -3.51 5.61 8.74
CA PHE A 121 -4.27 4.40 9.00
C PHE A 121 -4.49 3.59 7.72
N SER A 122 -4.96 4.23 6.64
CA SER A 122 -5.20 3.56 5.36
C SER A 122 -3.92 2.96 4.76
N LYS A 123 -2.78 3.67 4.86
CA LYS A 123 -1.49 3.13 4.45
C LYS A 123 -1.07 1.93 5.30
N THR A 124 -1.26 2.00 6.61
CA THR A 124 -0.94 0.90 7.54
C THR A 124 -1.77 -0.35 7.21
N LEU A 125 -3.06 -0.18 6.90
CA LEU A 125 -3.92 -1.26 6.45
C LEU A 125 -3.45 -1.87 5.12
N SER A 126 -3.09 -1.03 4.14
CA SER A 126 -2.55 -1.47 2.85
C SER A 126 -1.25 -2.27 3.02
N ASP A 127 -0.29 -1.74 3.78
CA ASP A 127 0.99 -2.39 4.05
C ASP A 127 0.80 -3.75 4.76
N SER A 128 -0.15 -3.83 5.72
CA SER A 128 -0.48 -5.09 6.40
C SER A 128 -1.06 -6.14 5.44
N THR A 129 -1.89 -5.71 4.49
CA THR A 129 -2.50 -6.58 3.46
C THR A 129 -1.42 -7.09 2.51
N ASN A 130 -0.53 -6.21 2.06
CA ASN A 130 0.61 -6.56 1.22
C ASN A 130 1.58 -7.52 1.92
N GLN A 131 1.84 -7.34 3.22
CA GLN A 131 2.68 -8.23 4.00
C GLN A 131 2.05 -9.62 4.16
N LYS A 132 0.73 -9.71 4.37
CA LYS A 132 -0.01 -10.99 4.38
C LYS A 132 0.10 -11.69 3.02
N ALA A 133 -0.08 -10.96 1.92
CA ALA A 133 0.09 -11.48 0.57
C ALA A 133 1.52 -11.98 0.32
N LYS A 134 2.54 -11.20 0.69
CA LYS A 134 3.96 -11.56 0.59
C LYS A 134 4.31 -12.80 1.43
N THR A 135 3.74 -12.93 2.61
CA THR A 135 3.94 -14.09 3.49
C THR A 135 3.31 -15.35 2.88
N LYS A 136 2.11 -15.24 2.29
CA LYS A 136 1.46 -16.34 1.56
C LYS A 136 2.32 -16.79 0.36
N LEU A 137 2.85 -15.84 -0.41
CA LEU A 137 3.74 -16.10 -1.54
C LEU A 137 5.05 -16.78 -1.09
N LYS A 138 5.69 -16.27 -0.02
CA LYS A 138 6.93 -16.86 0.52
C LYS A 138 6.70 -18.29 1.04
N LYS A 139 5.54 -18.56 1.65
CA LYS A 139 5.16 -19.91 2.09
C LYS A 139 5.00 -20.86 0.89
N GLN A 140 4.33 -20.41 -0.18
CA GLN A 140 4.24 -21.17 -1.42
C GLN A 140 5.61 -21.42 -2.05
N GLN A 141 6.49 -20.40 -2.06
CA GLN A 141 7.84 -20.53 -2.58
C GLN A 141 8.73 -21.45 -1.72
N GLN A 142 8.57 -21.43 -0.40
CA GLN A 142 9.25 -22.37 0.50
C GLN A 142 8.76 -23.81 0.31
N ILE A 143 7.47 -24.01 0.02
CA ILE A 143 6.93 -25.32 -0.35
C ILE A 143 7.55 -25.80 -1.67
N ILE A 144 7.62 -24.93 -2.68
CA ILE A 144 8.27 -25.19 -3.98
C ILE A 144 9.77 -25.51 -3.82
N ASN A 145 10.46 -24.85 -2.89
CA ASN A 145 11.89 -25.05 -2.65
C ASN A 145 12.19 -26.28 -1.78
N LYS A 146 11.30 -26.64 -0.85
CA LYS A 146 11.46 -27.80 0.06
C LYS A 146 11.08 -29.12 -0.61
N TYR A 147 10.13 -29.07 -1.53
CA TYR A 147 9.73 -30.18 -2.38
C TYR A 147 10.00 -29.73 -3.82
N PRO A 148 11.20 -29.96 -4.37
CA PRO A 148 11.51 -29.52 -5.72
C PRO A 148 10.48 -30.11 -6.68
N LEU A 149 9.64 -29.24 -7.26
CA LEU A 149 8.85 -29.60 -8.41
C LEU A 149 9.81 -29.80 -9.56
N ASN A 150 10.09 -31.06 -9.85
CA ASN A 150 10.59 -31.49 -11.14
C ASN A 150 9.36 -31.65 -12.06
N PRO A 151 9.25 -30.99 -13.23
CA PRO A 151 8.17 -31.35 -14.12
C PRO A 151 8.47 -32.58 -15.00
N PHE A 152 9.71 -32.95 -15.37
CA PHE A 152 10.77 -32.13 -15.98
C PHE A 152 10.10 -31.30 -17.13
N ASP A 153 10.08 -29.97 -17.20
CA ASP A 153 11.20 -29.03 -17.18
C ASP A 153 10.79 -27.58 -16.78
N ARG A 154 11.76 -26.77 -16.34
CA ARG A 154 11.59 -25.38 -15.85
C ARG A 154 11.08 -24.42 -16.93
N ASP A 155 11.35 -24.74 -18.19
CA ASP A 155 10.94 -23.97 -19.35
C ASP A 155 9.44 -24.11 -19.62
N LEU A 156 8.83 -25.26 -19.30
CA LEU A 156 7.39 -25.48 -19.49
C LEU A 156 6.52 -24.52 -18.67
N TYR A 157 6.94 -24.16 -17.45
CA TYR A 157 6.18 -23.24 -16.61
C TYR A 157 6.37 -21.78 -17.05
N ALA A 158 7.57 -21.42 -17.49
CA ALA A 158 7.83 -20.10 -18.07
C ALA A 158 7.09 -19.94 -19.40
N ASP A 159 7.06 -20.99 -20.23
CA ASP A 159 6.32 -21.06 -21.48
C ASP A 159 4.82 -21.06 -21.23
N LEU A 160 4.30 -21.79 -20.23
CA LEU A 160 2.89 -21.71 -19.82
C LEU A 160 2.51 -20.30 -19.40
N VAL A 161 3.31 -19.63 -18.57
CA VAL A 161 3.02 -18.27 -18.11
C VAL A 161 3.17 -17.24 -19.25
N ALA A 162 4.13 -17.42 -20.15
CA ALA A 162 4.32 -16.58 -21.33
C ALA A 162 3.19 -16.78 -22.34
N LEU A 163 2.79 -18.03 -22.62
CA LEU A 163 1.62 -18.39 -23.41
C LEU A 163 0.35 -17.78 -22.79
N PHE A 164 0.16 -17.89 -21.48
CA PHE A 164 -1.02 -17.33 -20.80
C PHE A 164 -1.06 -15.80 -20.75
N ASN A 165 0.09 -15.13 -20.71
CA ASN A 165 0.16 -13.67 -20.88
C ASN A 165 -0.07 -13.24 -22.33
N LEU A 166 0.36 -14.04 -23.32
CA LEU A 166 0.08 -13.81 -24.74
C LEU A 166 -1.41 -14.00 -25.07
N LEU A 167 -2.06 -15.03 -24.51
CA LEU A 167 -3.52 -15.25 -24.61
C LEU A 167 -4.33 -14.13 -23.94
N ARG A 168 -3.74 -13.43 -22.96
CA ARG A 168 -4.38 -12.34 -22.21
C ARG A 168 -4.42 -11.01 -22.98
N LEU A 169 -3.73 -10.89 -24.11
CA LEU A 169 -3.63 -9.61 -24.82
C LEU A 169 -4.71 -9.37 -25.89
N GLU A 170 -5.52 -10.37 -26.28
CA GLU A 170 -6.57 -10.19 -27.30
C GLU A 170 -7.91 -10.92 -27.03
N GLY A 171 -8.10 -11.54 -25.86
CA GLY A 171 -9.28 -12.37 -25.57
C GLY A 171 -10.52 -11.64 -25.03
N SER A 172 -11.70 -11.97 -25.55
CA SER A 172 -13.03 -11.59 -25.03
C SER A 172 -13.32 -12.17 -23.64
N GLU A 173 -14.26 -11.57 -22.91
CA GLU A 173 -14.72 -12.04 -21.58
C GLU A 173 -15.11 -13.53 -21.60
N ARG A 174 -15.69 -14.00 -22.71
CA ARG A 174 -16.06 -15.42 -22.91
C ARG A 174 -14.86 -16.35 -22.90
N GLN A 175 -13.73 -15.93 -23.48
CA GLN A 175 -12.49 -16.72 -23.50
C GLN A 175 -11.86 -16.77 -22.10
N TYR A 176 -11.95 -15.68 -21.34
CA TYR A 176 -11.49 -15.64 -19.94
C TYR A 176 -12.26 -16.62 -19.04
N VAL A 177 -13.59 -16.68 -19.20
CA VAL A 177 -14.44 -17.61 -18.42
C VAL A 177 -14.14 -19.07 -18.78
N SER A 178 -14.07 -19.40 -20.07
CA SER A 178 -13.68 -20.74 -20.53
C SER A 178 -12.30 -21.15 -20.00
N PHE A 179 -11.34 -20.22 -20.03
CA PHE A 179 -10.00 -20.44 -19.51
C PHE A 179 -9.99 -20.70 -17.99
N SER A 180 -10.65 -19.85 -17.21
CA SER A 180 -10.74 -19.98 -15.74
C SER A 180 -11.40 -21.30 -15.33
N THR A 181 -12.33 -21.79 -16.15
CA THR A 181 -13.04 -23.06 -15.96
C THR A 181 -12.09 -24.25 -16.18
N LEU A 182 -11.29 -24.24 -17.24
CA LEU A 182 -10.28 -25.27 -17.49
C LEU A 182 -9.19 -25.30 -16.41
N ILE A 183 -8.75 -24.13 -15.92
CA ILE A 183 -7.85 -24.04 -14.76
C ILE A 183 -8.49 -24.70 -13.54
N ASN A 184 -9.77 -24.46 -13.27
CA ASN A 184 -10.49 -25.07 -12.17
C ASN A 184 -10.57 -26.60 -12.30
N PHE A 185 -10.84 -27.13 -13.50
CA PHE A 185 -10.84 -28.57 -13.77
C PHE A 185 -9.47 -29.19 -13.51
N MET A 186 -8.40 -28.55 -14.00
CA MET A 186 -7.03 -29.02 -13.73
C MET A 186 -6.72 -29.03 -12.23
N PHE A 187 -7.11 -28.00 -11.48
CA PHE A 187 -6.95 -27.99 -10.02
C PHE A 187 -7.74 -29.09 -9.33
N ARG A 188 -8.97 -29.36 -9.78
CA ARG A 188 -9.82 -30.39 -9.19
C ARG A 188 -9.28 -31.79 -9.47
N ILE A 189 -8.77 -32.02 -10.68
CA ILE A 189 -8.09 -33.27 -11.08
C ILE A 189 -6.82 -33.48 -10.26
N ALA A 190 -5.97 -32.46 -10.19
CA ALA A 190 -4.70 -32.54 -9.46
C ALA A 190 -4.90 -32.83 -7.96
N ASN A 191 -5.98 -32.31 -7.36
CA ASN A 191 -6.31 -32.57 -5.96
C ASN A 191 -7.17 -33.84 -5.76
N GLY A 192 -7.41 -34.64 -6.81
CA GLY A 192 -8.18 -35.89 -6.74
C GLY A 192 -9.69 -35.70 -6.49
N THR A 193 -10.18 -34.46 -6.51
CA THR A 193 -11.61 -34.12 -6.32
C THR A 193 -12.44 -34.29 -7.61
N MET A 194 -11.77 -34.57 -8.72
CA MET A 194 -12.36 -34.87 -10.03
C MET A 194 -11.45 -35.89 -10.72
N LYS A 195 -12.02 -36.88 -11.40
CA LYS A 195 -11.25 -37.77 -12.28
C LYS A 195 -11.14 -37.12 -13.64
N TYR A 196 -9.97 -37.19 -14.28
CA TYR A 196 -9.84 -36.73 -15.65
C TYR A 196 -10.66 -37.64 -16.58
N ASP A 197 -11.60 -37.03 -17.31
CA ASP A 197 -12.31 -37.66 -18.41
C ASP A 197 -11.92 -36.92 -19.71
N LYS A 198 -11.30 -37.67 -20.61
CA LYS A 198 -10.79 -37.13 -21.87
C LYS A 198 -11.94 -36.67 -22.77
N ASP A 199 -13.04 -37.40 -22.81
CA ASP A 199 -14.11 -37.16 -23.77
C ASP A 199 -14.97 -35.95 -23.35
N ASP A 200 -14.94 -35.58 -22.07
CA ASP A 200 -15.62 -34.40 -21.51
C ASP A 200 -14.73 -33.14 -21.55
N ILE A 201 -13.45 -33.27 -21.18
CA ILE A 201 -12.59 -32.10 -20.93
C ILE A 201 -11.84 -31.66 -22.19
N LEU A 202 -11.38 -32.61 -23.02
CA LEU A 202 -10.58 -32.29 -24.21
C LEU A 202 -11.32 -31.39 -25.23
N PRO A 203 -12.61 -31.59 -25.54
CA PRO A 203 -13.32 -30.70 -26.46
C PRO A 203 -13.39 -29.24 -25.98
N ASN A 204 -13.43 -29.01 -24.67
CA ASN A 204 -13.44 -27.65 -24.10
C ASN A 204 -12.05 -26.98 -24.22
N VAL A 205 -10.98 -27.76 -24.09
CA VAL A 205 -9.61 -27.30 -24.35
C VAL A 205 -9.46 -26.93 -25.82
N ASP A 206 -9.84 -27.83 -26.74
CA ASP A 206 -9.74 -27.59 -28.17
C ASP A 206 -10.53 -26.36 -28.61
N LYS A 207 -11.77 -26.23 -28.14
CA LYS A 207 -12.62 -25.06 -28.42
C LYS A 207 -12.01 -23.75 -27.94
N LEU A 208 -11.40 -23.74 -26.76
CA LEU A 208 -10.71 -22.55 -26.27
C LEU A 208 -9.51 -22.22 -27.17
N LEU A 209 -8.68 -23.22 -27.49
CA LEU A 209 -7.48 -23.03 -28.30
C LEU A 209 -7.81 -22.56 -29.72
N SER A 210 -8.85 -23.11 -30.36
CA SER A 210 -9.32 -22.68 -31.68
C SER A 210 -9.98 -21.30 -31.69
N SER A 211 -10.35 -20.77 -30.53
CA SER A 211 -10.96 -19.43 -30.44
C SER A 211 -9.95 -18.28 -30.52
N PHE A 212 -8.65 -18.59 -30.39
CA PHE A 212 -7.63 -17.55 -30.41
C PHE A 212 -7.34 -17.09 -31.84
N PRO A 213 -7.15 -15.77 -32.05
CA PRO A 213 -6.84 -15.25 -33.37
C PRO A 213 -5.48 -15.79 -33.83
N ILE A 214 -5.42 -16.28 -35.07
CA ILE A 214 -4.15 -16.57 -35.73
C ILE A 214 -3.53 -15.21 -36.07
N LYS A 215 -2.37 -14.88 -35.48
CA LYS A 215 -1.57 -13.76 -35.98
C LYS A 215 -1.05 -14.12 -37.37
N ASP A 216 -1.64 -13.54 -38.41
CA ASP A 216 -1.07 -13.57 -39.75
C ASP A 216 0.32 -12.93 -39.69
N SER A 217 1.38 -13.75 -39.70
CA SER A 217 2.77 -13.30 -39.77
C SER A 217 3.12 -12.62 -41.11
N ASN A 218 2.15 -12.45 -42.02
CA ASN A 218 2.31 -11.85 -43.34
C ASN A 218 1.73 -10.43 -43.49
N LYS A 219 1.37 -9.74 -42.40
CA LYS A 219 1.02 -8.31 -42.45
C LYS A 219 1.93 -7.45 -41.57
N SER A 220 3.22 -7.46 -41.89
CA SER A 220 4.08 -6.29 -41.71
C SER A 220 4.39 -5.72 -43.10
N LYS A 221 3.55 -4.78 -43.54
CA LYS A 221 3.92 -3.72 -44.49
C LYS A 221 3.74 -2.40 -43.77
#